data_AF-A0A4D9DV21-F1
#
_entry.id   AF-A0A4D9DV21-F1
#
_cell.length_a   1.000
_cell.length_b   1.000
_cell.length_c   1.000
_cell.angle_alpha   90.00
_cell.angle_beta   90.00
_cell.angle_gamma   90.00
#
_symmetry.space_group_name_H-M   'P 1'
#
loop_
_entity.id
_entity.type
_entity.pdbx_description
1 polymer ?
#
loop_
_entity_poly.entity_id
_entity_poly.type
_entity_poly.pdbx_seq_one_letter_code
_entity_poly.pdbx_strand_id
1 'polypeptide(L)'
;MILRARSHGGRETTSPVIPRAMGSMEPSVAALERRVRGCLCDFGFAVSPLKVGWYNAVLQPSFHLRYSKDTLAFIVLSTPSMFDRAFKPFVDKQLLKKINDPVDQCVSYHLSLLKERLPDQRVDIIYDYEILPNRKPKFLAQTAAHVAGAAYYYQRKDVRCDPWEEKKIYGVCIHPRYGGWFAIRGLLIFPDVQVPFLEQVAPVDCVASEEKRIELLEKFNFHWRDWSYRDIIEVKERYSEEQKAYFGAPPAERFKLLELQGVVQRSASC
;
A
#
# COMPACT_ATOMS: atom_id res chain seq x y z
N MET A 1 -0.49 -43.25 -57.54
CA MET A 1 -1.97 -43.21 -57.48
C MET A 1 -2.33 -42.14 -56.47
N ILE A 2 -2.87 -41.02 -56.96
CA ILE A 2 -3.11 -39.78 -56.23
C ILE A 2 -4.49 -39.85 -55.59
N LEU A 3 -4.63 -39.53 -54.30
CA LEU A 3 -5.89 -39.11 -53.71
C LEU A 3 -5.61 -37.99 -52.70
N ARG A 4 -6.12 -36.80 -53.05
CA ARG A 4 -6.17 -35.59 -52.22
C ARG A 4 -7.20 -35.75 -51.11
N ALA A 5 -6.92 -35.20 -49.93
CA ALA A 5 -7.95 -34.68 -49.03
C ALA A 5 -7.50 -33.33 -48.44
N ARG A 6 -8.47 -32.41 -48.36
CA ARG A 6 -8.33 -30.96 -48.16
C ARG A 6 -8.16 -30.56 -46.69
N SER A 7 -7.60 -29.34 -46.54
CA SER A 7 -7.50 -28.47 -45.36
C SER A 7 -8.75 -28.37 -44.48
N HIS A 8 -8.57 -28.01 -43.20
CA HIS A 8 -9.26 -26.99 -42.36
C HIS A 8 -8.38 -26.90 -41.07
N GLY A 9 -7.88 -25.79 -40.52
CA GLY A 9 -8.38 -24.42 -40.50
C GLY A 9 -8.83 -24.05 -39.08
N GLY A 10 -7.89 -23.67 -38.20
CA GLY A 10 -8.11 -22.76 -37.05
C GLY A 10 -8.63 -23.34 -35.72
N ARG A 11 -7.90 -23.10 -34.62
CA ARG A 11 -8.14 -21.99 -33.68
C ARG A 11 -7.20 -22.11 -32.47
N GLU A 12 -6.36 -21.09 -32.32
CA GLU A 12 -5.66 -20.81 -31.06
C GLU A 12 -6.70 -20.50 -29.98
N THR A 13 -6.65 -21.26 -28.89
CA THR A 13 -7.45 -21.01 -27.70
C THR A 13 -6.78 -19.93 -26.87
N THR A 14 -7.12 -18.68 -27.13
CA THR A 14 -6.85 -17.56 -26.22
C THR A 14 -7.70 -17.75 -24.97
N SER A 15 -7.05 -18.01 -23.82
CA SER A 15 -7.69 -18.01 -22.51
C SER A 15 -8.38 -16.65 -22.25
N PRO A 16 -9.62 -16.63 -21.74
CA PRO A 16 -10.32 -15.39 -21.47
C PRO A 16 -9.70 -14.69 -20.26
N VAL A 17 -9.19 -13.48 -20.49
CA VAL A 17 -8.89 -12.52 -19.43
C VAL A 17 -10.23 -12.14 -18.78
N ILE A 18 -10.45 -12.59 -17.55
CA ILE A 18 -11.63 -12.23 -16.75
C ILE A 18 -11.56 -10.72 -16.47
N PRO A 19 -12.54 -9.91 -16.93
CA PRO A 19 -12.60 -8.50 -16.56
C PRO A 19 -12.90 -8.40 -15.07
N ARG A 20 -12.09 -7.64 -14.33
CA ARG A 20 -12.44 -7.19 -12.98
C ARG A 20 -13.80 -6.48 -13.07
N ALA A 21 -14.77 -6.90 -12.26
CA ALA A 21 -15.98 -6.13 -12.03
C ALA A 21 -15.56 -4.77 -11.44
N MET A 22 -15.57 -3.73 -12.27
CA MET A 22 -15.54 -2.36 -11.78
C MET A 22 -16.92 -2.09 -11.19
N GLY A 23 -17.03 -2.04 -9.86
CA GLY A 23 -18.22 -1.49 -9.22
C GLY A 23 -18.54 -0.12 -9.81
N SER A 24 -19.82 0.19 -10.00
CA SER A 24 -20.25 1.43 -10.64
C SER A 24 -19.90 2.62 -9.77
N MET A 25 -18.75 3.24 -10.02
CA MET A 25 -18.30 4.42 -9.30
C MET A 25 -18.93 5.68 -9.92
N GLU A 26 -19.35 6.63 -9.09
CA GLU A 26 -19.88 7.92 -9.56
C GLU A 26 -18.90 8.58 -10.55
N PRO A 27 -19.36 9.17 -11.67
CA PRO A 27 -18.48 9.68 -12.72
C PRO A 27 -17.43 10.70 -12.24
N SER A 28 -17.77 11.54 -11.26
CA SER A 28 -16.86 12.51 -10.64
C SER A 28 -15.76 11.84 -9.82
N VAL A 29 -16.11 10.78 -9.07
CA VAL A 29 -15.16 9.99 -8.27
C VAL A 29 -14.23 9.20 -9.18
N ALA A 30 -14.76 8.63 -10.27
CA ALA A 30 -13.96 7.91 -11.26
C ALA A 30 -12.97 8.84 -11.97
N ALA A 31 -13.37 10.08 -12.26
CA ALA A 31 -12.48 11.09 -12.81
C ALA A 31 -11.37 11.47 -11.83
N LEU A 32 -11.71 11.73 -10.55
CA LEU A 32 -10.74 12.08 -9.53
C LEU A 32 -9.77 10.92 -9.24
N GLU A 33 -10.27 9.70 -9.08
CA GLU A 33 -9.44 8.51 -8.90
C GLU A 33 -8.47 8.35 -10.07
N ARG A 34 -8.93 8.53 -11.32
CA ARG A 34 -8.06 8.46 -12.50
C ARG A 34 -6.92 9.49 -12.43
N ARG A 35 -7.22 10.72 -12.00
CA ARG A 35 -6.20 11.77 -11.83
C ARG A 35 -5.21 11.42 -10.71
N VAL A 36 -5.69 10.93 -9.56
CA VAL A 36 -4.85 10.46 -8.45
C VAL A 36 -3.94 9.31 -8.90
N ARG A 37 -4.50 8.29 -9.59
CA ARG A 37 -3.74 7.17 -10.16
C ARG A 37 -2.70 7.65 -11.17
N GLY A 38 -3.06 8.56 -12.07
CA GLY A 38 -2.13 9.14 -13.04
C GLY A 38 -0.98 9.94 -12.41
N CYS A 39 -1.12 10.40 -11.16
CA CYS A 39 -0.03 11.06 -10.44
C CYS A 39 0.92 10.09 -9.74
N LEU A 40 0.46 8.89 -9.38
CA LEU A 40 1.15 8.01 -8.43
C LEU A 40 1.53 6.65 -9.00
N CYS A 41 0.71 6.04 -9.86
CA CYS A 41 0.88 4.63 -10.23
C CYS A 41 2.13 4.34 -11.06
N ASP A 42 2.58 5.28 -11.89
CA ASP A 42 3.81 5.13 -12.67
C ASP A 42 5.05 5.06 -11.77
N PHE A 43 4.96 5.62 -10.56
CA PHE A 43 6.00 5.63 -9.53
C PHE A 43 5.91 4.43 -8.57
N GLY A 44 5.15 3.38 -8.93
CA GLY A 44 5.05 2.16 -8.14
C GLY A 44 4.14 2.23 -6.91
N PHE A 45 3.28 3.25 -6.85
CA PHE A 45 2.22 3.33 -5.83
C PHE A 45 0.91 2.69 -6.31
N ALA A 46 0.10 2.23 -5.36
CA ALA A 46 -1.27 1.81 -5.59
C ALA A 46 -2.20 2.62 -4.69
N VAL A 47 -3.39 2.94 -5.20
CA VAL A 47 -4.42 3.66 -4.46
C VAL A 47 -5.73 2.86 -4.46
N SER A 48 -6.49 2.96 -3.39
CA SER A 48 -7.85 2.40 -3.31
C SER A 48 -8.78 3.39 -2.59
N PRO A 49 -10.00 3.64 -3.11
CA PRO A 49 -10.94 4.56 -2.50
C PRO A 49 -11.55 3.97 -1.22
N LEU A 50 -11.90 4.83 -0.28
CA LEU A 50 -12.74 4.51 0.87
C LEU A 50 -13.59 5.72 1.29
N LYS A 51 -14.66 5.45 2.03
CA LYS A 51 -15.34 6.48 2.84
C LYS A 51 -14.72 6.58 4.21
N VAL A 52 -14.63 7.81 4.74
CA VAL A 52 -14.25 8.04 6.14
C VAL A 52 -15.20 7.29 7.10
N GLY A 53 -16.50 7.21 6.76
CA GLY A 53 -17.49 6.48 7.55
C GLY A 53 -17.18 4.99 7.72
N TRP A 54 -16.64 4.33 6.70
CA TRP A 54 -16.26 2.91 6.79
C TRP A 54 -15.10 2.69 7.76
N TYR A 55 -14.12 3.58 7.72
CA TYR A 55 -12.99 3.57 8.64
C TYR A 55 -13.43 3.85 10.09
N ASN A 56 -14.25 4.88 10.31
CA ASN A 56 -14.73 5.24 11.64
C ASN A 56 -15.65 4.15 12.24
N ALA A 57 -16.47 3.48 11.43
CA ALA A 57 -17.44 2.48 11.88
C ALA A 57 -16.80 1.26 12.56
N VAL A 58 -15.56 0.92 12.23
CA VAL A 58 -14.85 -0.24 12.79
C VAL A 58 -13.87 0.11 13.91
N LEU A 59 -13.86 1.38 14.36
CA LEU A 59 -12.91 1.90 15.33
C LEU A 59 -13.59 2.57 16.52
N GLN A 60 -12.85 2.58 17.63
CA GLN A 60 -13.22 3.35 18.82
C GLN A 60 -13.18 4.86 18.53
N PRO A 61 -14.05 5.68 19.16
CA PRO A 61 -14.15 7.13 18.90
C PRO A 61 -12.83 7.89 18.99
N SER A 62 -11.89 7.43 19.83
CA SER A 62 -10.57 8.05 19.98
C SER A 62 -9.67 7.98 18.73
N PHE A 63 -10.02 7.14 17.74
CA PHE A 63 -9.33 7.01 16.46
C PHE A 63 -10.15 7.54 15.28
N HIS A 64 -11.31 8.14 15.52
CA HIS A 64 -12.16 8.65 14.45
C HIS A 64 -11.52 9.84 13.75
N LEU A 65 -11.54 9.81 12.42
CA LEU A 65 -11.22 10.96 11.59
C LEU A 65 -12.38 11.94 11.66
N ARG A 66 -12.08 13.22 11.87
CA ARG A 66 -13.06 14.30 12.10
C ARG A 66 -13.59 14.89 10.78
N TYR A 67 -14.12 14.03 9.92
CA TYR A 67 -14.76 14.41 8.64
C TYR A 67 -16.16 13.80 8.53
N SER A 68 -16.94 14.24 7.54
CA SER A 68 -18.25 13.64 7.22
C SER A 68 -18.09 12.15 6.90
N LYS A 69 -19.12 11.35 7.22
CA LYS A 69 -19.12 9.91 6.93
C LYS A 69 -18.96 9.59 5.44
N ASP A 70 -19.46 10.46 4.58
CA ASP A 70 -19.42 10.29 3.12
C ASP A 70 -18.24 11.03 2.47
N THR A 71 -17.31 11.59 3.27
CA THR A 71 -16.07 12.16 2.74
C THR A 71 -15.23 11.07 2.06
N LEU A 72 -14.81 11.34 0.83
CA LEU A 72 -13.91 10.49 0.05
C LEU A 72 -12.48 10.54 0.61
N ALA A 73 -11.86 9.37 0.71
CA ALA A 73 -10.43 9.25 0.93
C ALA A 73 -9.82 8.16 0.03
N PHE A 74 -8.50 8.20 -0.15
CA PHE A 74 -7.73 7.15 -0.83
C PHE A 74 -6.61 6.68 0.08
N ILE A 75 -6.55 5.37 0.32
CA ILE A 75 -5.38 4.75 0.95
C ILE A 75 -4.28 4.60 -0.12
N VAL A 76 -3.05 4.99 0.22
CA VAL A 76 -1.88 4.89 -0.64
C VAL A 76 -0.96 3.78 -0.15
N LEU A 77 -0.53 2.93 -1.07
CA LEU A 77 0.40 1.83 -0.85
C LEU A 77 1.62 2.01 -1.75
N SER A 78 2.80 1.62 -1.31
CA SER A 78 3.96 1.40 -2.20
C SER A 78 4.10 -0.08 -2.51
N THR A 79 4.22 -0.42 -3.79
CA THR A 79 4.56 -1.77 -4.28
C THR A 79 6.08 -1.96 -4.33
N PRO A 80 6.62 -3.17 -4.62
CA PRO A 80 8.06 -3.36 -4.77
C PRO A 80 8.71 -2.35 -5.73
N SER A 81 8.08 -2.14 -6.90
CA SER A 81 8.54 -1.23 -7.94
C SER A 81 8.70 0.24 -7.52
N MET A 82 8.12 0.68 -6.40
CA MET A 82 8.32 2.05 -5.90
C MET A 82 9.80 2.33 -5.61
N PHE A 83 10.56 1.33 -5.17
CA PHE A 83 11.97 1.51 -4.87
C PHE A 83 12.77 1.94 -6.11
N ASP A 84 12.59 1.26 -7.23
CA ASP A 84 13.31 1.58 -8.47
C ASP A 84 12.70 2.77 -9.23
N ARG A 85 11.37 2.95 -9.19
CA ARG A 85 10.67 3.94 -10.00
C ARG A 85 10.51 5.30 -9.34
N ALA A 86 10.51 5.35 -8.01
CA ALA A 86 10.35 6.57 -7.23
C ALA A 86 11.60 6.85 -6.39
N PHE A 87 11.98 5.90 -5.53
CA PHE A 87 12.97 6.14 -4.49
C PHE A 87 14.38 6.38 -5.05
N LYS A 88 14.90 5.50 -5.92
CA LYS A 88 16.22 5.71 -6.54
C LYS A 88 16.29 7.03 -7.33
N PRO A 89 15.36 7.33 -8.27
CA PRO A 89 15.36 8.63 -8.96
C PRO A 89 15.22 9.84 -8.04
N PHE A 90 14.50 9.71 -6.92
CA PHE A 90 14.37 10.76 -5.92
C PHE A 90 15.71 11.03 -5.24
N VAL A 91 16.38 9.97 -4.77
CA VAL A 91 17.68 10.08 -4.10
C VAL A 91 18.74 10.67 -5.05
N ASP A 92 18.77 10.25 -6.32
CA ASP A 92 19.72 10.76 -7.31
C ASP A 92 19.58 12.25 -7.62
N LYS A 93 18.36 12.81 -7.50
CA LYS A 93 18.04 14.17 -7.93
C LYS A 93 17.89 15.17 -6.80
N GLN A 94 17.69 14.71 -5.57
CA GLN A 94 17.27 15.56 -4.46
C GLN A 94 18.31 15.65 -3.36
N LEU A 95 18.45 16.84 -2.79
CA LEU A 95 19.21 17.04 -1.57
C LEU A 95 18.42 16.48 -0.39
N LEU A 96 18.75 15.26 0.00
CA LEU A 96 18.14 14.60 1.16
C LEU A 96 18.43 15.38 2.44
N LYS A 97 17.39 15.67 3.22
CA LYS A 97 17.55 16.23 4.56
C LYS A 97 17.94 15.09 5.50
N LYS A 98 19.13 15.17 6.13
CA LYS A 98 19.66 14.11 7.01
C LYS A 98 18.77 13.79 8.24
N ILE A 99 17.82 14.67 8.57
CA ILE A 99 16.98 14.54 9.77
C ILE A 99 15.84 13.51 9.58
N ASN A 100 15.41 13.28 8.33
CA ASN A 100 14.25 12.44 8.04
C ASN A 100 14.67 11.16 7.30
N ASP A 101 13.92 10.07 7.47
CA ASP A 101 14.17 8.86 6.67
C ASP A 101 14.04 9.17 5.16
N PRO A 102 14.98 8.71 4.31
CA PRO A 102 14.95 8.99 2.88
C PRO A 102 13.67 8.51 2.18
N VAL A 103 13.08 7.40 2.63
CA VAL A 103 11.85 6.85 2.03
C VAL A 103 10.66 7.74 2.38
N ASP A 104 10.58 8.22 3.61
CA ASP A 104 9.54 9.16 4.03
C ASP A 104 9.62 10.47 3.23
N GLN A 105 10.83 10.96 2.96
CA GLN A 105 11.05 12.13 2.11
C GLN A 105 10.59 11.90 0.67
N CYS A 106 10.93 10.74 0.09
CA CYS A 106 10.48 10.35 -1.25
C CYS A 106 8.95 10.29 -1.34
N VAL A 107 8.31 9.63 -0.38
CA VAL A 107 6.84 9.52 -0.32
C VAL A 107 6.20 10.92 -0.19
N SER A 108 6.71 11.74 0.73
CA SER A 108 6.23 13.11 0.94
C SER A 108 6.36 13.97 -0.32
N TYR A 109 7.46 13.84 -1.06
CA TYR A 109 7.66 14.52 -2.35
C TYR A 109 6.57 14.13 -3.36
N HIS A 110 6.34 12.83 -3.58
CA HIS A 110 5.33 12.38 -4.54
C HIS A 110 3.89 12.75 -4.14
N LEU A 111 3.55 12.69 -2.85
CA LEU A 111 2.22 13.10 -2.38
C LEU A 111 2.03 14.62 -2.41
N SER A 112 3.10 15.40 -2.23
CA SER A 112 3.05 16.88 -2.40
C SER A 112 2.87 17.28 -3.85
N LEU A 113 3.57 16.62 -4.80
CA LEU A 113 3.36 16.83 -6.24
C LEU A 113 1.93 16.51 -6.67
N LEU A 114 1.28 15.50 -6.07
CA LEU A 114 -0.12 15.22 -6.34
C LEU A 114 -1.01 16.41 -5.97
N LYS A 115 -0.74 17.08 -4.83
CA LYS A 115 -1.47 18.28 -4.42
C LYS A 115 -1.30 19.43 -5.42
N GLU A 116 -0.09 19.61 -5.95
CA GLU A 116 0.20 20.60 -7.00
C GLU A 116 -0.53 20.30 -8.32
N ARG A 117 -0.70 19.02 -8.66
CA ARG A 117 -1.40 18.57 -9.88
C ARG A 117 -2.93 18.53 -9.74
N LEU A 118 -3.45 18.71 -8.53
CA LEU A 118 -4.88 18.80 -8.23
C LEU A 118 -5.22 20.15 -7.57
N PRO A 119 -4.90 21.29 -8.18
CA PRO A 119 -5.05 22.60 -7.54
C PRO A 119 -6.52 22.98 -7.28
N ASP A 120 -7.46 22.36 -7.99
CA ASP A 120 -8.90 22.49 -7.84
C ASP A 120 -9.47 21.65 -6.68
N GLN A 121 -8.63 20.83 -6.02
CA GLN A 121 -9.06 19.93 -4.96
C GLN A 121 -8.37 20.29 -3.65
N ARG A 122 -9.16 20.44 -2.58
CA ARG A 122 -8.59 20.41 -1.24
C ARG A 122 -8.20 18.99 -0.88
N VAL A 123 -6.91 18.78 -0.64
CA VAL A 123 -6.36 17.48 -0.22
C VAL A 123 -5.65 17.63 1.12
N ASP A 124 -6.15 16.91 2.11
CA ASP A 124 -5.49 16.71 3.40
C ASP A 124 -4.74 15.36 3.34
N ILE A 125 -3.46 15.35 3.73
CA ILE A 125 -2.59 14.17 3.65
C ILE A 125 -2.19 13.77 5.07
N ILE A 126 -2.33 12.48 5.39
CA ILE A 126 -1.83 11.90 6.64
C ILE A 126 -0.88 10.76 6.30
N TYR A 127 0.40 10.87 6.68
CA TYR A 127 1.40 9.82 6.44
C TYR A 127 1.35 8.73 7.50
N ASP A 128 1.75 7.51 7.14
CA ASP A 128 1.71 6.33 8.03
C ASP A 128 2.57 6.46 9.29
N TYR A 129 3.65 7.25 9.21
CA TYR A 129 4.56 7.53 10.32
C TYR A 129 4.10 8.68 11.23
N GLU A 130 3.03 9.41 10.90
CA GLU A 130 2.60 10.55 11.71
C GLU A 130 1.94 10.12 13.02
N ILE A 131 2.50 10.63 14.12
CA ILE A 131 1.99 10.43 15.47
C ILE A 131 1.50 11.74 16.08
N LEU A 132 0.43 11.65 16.86
CA LEU A 132 -0.06 12.73 17.72
C LEU A 132 0.87 12.92 18.94
N PRO A 133 0.80 14.07 19.64
CA PRO A 133 1.61 14.31 20.84
C PRO A 133 1.47 13.24 21.94
N ASN A 134 0.32 12.57 22.00
CA ASN A 134 0.05 11.45 22.92
C ASN A 134 0.59 10.09 22.41
N ARG A 135 1.46 10.10 21.39
CA ARG A 135 2.07 8.93 20.73
C ARG A 135 1.08 8.00 20.01
N LYS A 136 -0.19 8.38 19.87
CA LYS A 136 -1.14 7.63 19.01
C LYS A 136 -0.86 7.96 17.55
N PRO A 137 -0.93 7.00 16.63
CA PRO A 137 -0.88 7.30 15.21
C PRO A 137 -2.06 8.19 14.81
N LYS A 138 -1.86 9.13 13.88
CA LYS A 138 -2.94 10.01 13.39
C LYS A 138 -4.07 9.22 12.71
N PHE A 139 -3.76 8.06 12.12
CA PHE A 139 -4.73 7.10 11.63
C PHE A 139 -4.18 5.66 11.70
N LEU A 140 -5.07 4.66 11.71
CA LEU A 140 -4.69 3.24 11.73
C LEU A 140 -4.58 2.71 10.29
N ALA A 141 -3.37 2.76 9.76
CA ALA A 141 -3.05 2.43 8.37
C ALA A 141 -3.63 1.09 7.89
N GLN A 142 -3.41 0.02 8.64
CA GLN A 142 -3.88 -1.33 8.30
C GLN A 142 -5.42 -1.43 8.26
N THR A 143 -6.11 -0.71 9.16
CA THR A 143 -7.57 -0.62 9.14
C THR A 143 -8.07 0.09 7.91
N ALA A 144 -7.45 1.22 7.55
CA ALA A 144 -7.79 1.97 6.33
C ALA A 144 -7.58 1.11 5.06
N ALA A 145 -6.48 0.36 4.99
CA ALA A 145 -6.23 -0.56 3.88
C ALA A 145 -7.26 -1.70 3.78
N HIS A 146 -7.70 -2.24 4.93
CA HIS A 146 -8.73 -3.28 4.98
C HIS A 146 -10.08 -2.75 4.48
N VAL A 147 -10.58 -1.65 5.05
CA VAL A 147 -11.92 -1.14 4.69
C VAL A 147 -11.99 -0.57 3.27
N ALA A 148 -10.85 -0.20 2.68
CA ALA A 148 -10.73 0.19 1.27
C ALA A 148 -10.67 -1.00 0.30
N GLY A 149 -10.71 -2.25 0.81
CA GLY A 149 -10.58 -3.46 0.00
C GLY A 149 -9.17 -3.71 -0.54
N ALA A 150 -8.17 -2.96 -0.09
CA ALA A 150 -6.84 -2.96 -0.69
C ALA A 150 -5.97 -4.15 -0.24
N ALA A 151 -6.04 -4.50 1.04
CA ALA A 151 -5.33 -5.63 1.63
C ALA A 151 -6.10 -6.14 2.85
N TYR A 152 -6.24 -7.46 2.99
CA TYR A 152 -6.93 -8.03 4.15
C TYR A 152 -6.03 -7.90 5.39
N TYR A 153 -6.54 -7.24 6.42
CA TYR A 153 -5.90 -7.10 7.73
C TYR A 153 -6.23 -8.28 8.66
N TYR A 154 -5.29 -9.23 8.76
CA TYR A 154 -5.40 -10.38 9.66
C TYR A 154 -4.97 -9.99 11.07
N GLN A 155 -5.81 -10.33 12.04
CA GLN A 155 -5.66 -10.01 13.44
C GLN A 155 -5.82 -11.28 14.27
N ARG A 156 -5.43 -11.22 15.56
CA ARG A 156 -5.64 -12.32 16.50
C ARG A 156 -7.09 -12.81 16.54
N LYS A 157 -8.07 -11.90 16.44
CA LYS A 157 -9.50 -12.24 16.39
C LYS A 157 -9.94 -13.06 15.18
N ASP A 158 -9.11 -13.16 14.14
CA ASP A 158 -9.38 -13.94 12.93
C ASP A 158 -8.90 -15.40 13.06
N VAL A 159 -8.39 -15.78 14.24
CA VAL A 159 -8.00 -17.14 14.66
C VAL A 159 -8.86 -17.53 15.86
N ARG A 160 -9.62 -18.62 15.75
CA ARG A 160 -10.61 -19.03 16.76
C ARG A 160 -9.96 -19.65 18.00
N CYS A 161 -9.04 -20.58 17.78
CA CYS A 161 -8.32 -21.28 18.84
C CYS A 161 -6.85 -20.84 18.82
N ASP A 162 -6.60 -19.59 19.23
CA ASP A 162 -5.28 -19.00 19.13
C ASP A 162 -4.29 -19.59 20.16
N PRO A 163 -3.03 -19.88 19.76
CA PRO A 163 -2.05 -20.54 20.65
C PRO A 163 -1.23 -19.55 21.49
N TRP A 164 -1.59 -18.26 21.54
CA TRP A 164 -0.69 -17.22 22.04
C TRP A 164 -0.95 -16.79 23.48
N GLU A 165 -1.94 -17.35 24.15
CA GLU A 165 -2.26 -17.08 25.57
C GLU A 165 -2.31 -15.55 25.86
N GLU A 166 -1.52 -15.05 26.81
CA GLU A 166 -1.46 -13.63 27.16
C GLU A 166 -0.55 -12.79 26.24
N LYS A 167 0.15 -13.40 25.28
CA LYS A 167 1.06 -12.66 24.40
C LYS A 167 0.30 -11.67 23.53
N LYS A 168 0.83 -10.45 23.46
CA LYS A 168 0.32 -9.43 22.54
C LYS A 168 0.72 -9.78 21.11
N ILE A 169 -0.27 -10.00 20.26
CA ILE A 169 -0.09 -10.33 18.84
C ILE A 169 -0.59 -9.17 18.01
N TYR A 170 0.32 -8.56 17.25
CA TYR A 170 -0.01 -7.51 16.28
C TYR A 170 -0.51 -8.14 14.99
N GLY A 171 -1.52 -7.51 14.39
CA GLY A 171 -2.02 -7.93 13.09
C GLY A 171 -1.13 -7.46 11.94
N VAL A 172 -1.41 -8.00 10.75
CA VAL A 172 -0.69 -7.67 9.51
C VAL A 172 -1.63 -7.70 8.31
N CYS A 173 -1.46 -6.74 7.40
CA CYS A 173 -2.15 -6.75 6.12
C CYS A 173 -1.41 -7.61 5.10
N ILE A 174 -2.15 -8.42 4.33
CA ILE A 174 -1.63 -9.14 3.16
C ILE A 174 -2.36 -8.68 1.91
N HIS A 175 -1.59 -8.23 0.93
CA HIS A 175 -2.08 -7.78 -0.36
C HIS A 175 -2.23 -8.97 -1.30
N PRO A 176 -3.36 -9.15 -2.01
CA PRO A 176 -3.65 -10.36 -2.78
C PRO A 176 -2.69 -10.62 -3.95
N ARG A 177 -1.90 -9.63 -4.37
CA ARG A 177 -0.90 -9.78 -5.44
C ARG A 177 0.54 -9.73 -4.97
N TYR A 178 0.79 -9.14 -3.80
CA TYR A 178 2.16 -8.84 -3.34
C TYR A 178 2.46 -9.50 -1.99
N GLY A 179 1.52 -10.25 -1.43
CA GLY A 179 1.68 -10.79 -0.09
C GLY A 179 1.92 -9.67 0.92
N GLY A 180 2.98 -9.79 1.71
CA GLY A 180 3.49 -8.71 2.55
C GLY A 180 4.53 -7.81 1.88
N TRP A 181 4.86 -7.98 0.60
CA TRP A 181 5.84 -7.16 -0.14
C TRP A 181 5.27 -5.81 -0.60
N PHE A 182 4.72 -5.07 0.33
CA PHE A 182 4.25 -3.70 0.13
C PHE A 182 4.34 -2.94 1.46
N ALA A 183 4.05 -1.65 1.42
CA ALA A 183 3.84 -0.85 2.63
C ALA A 183 2.70 0.14 2.41
N ILE A 184 1.98 0.46 3.48
CA ILE A 184 0.97 1.53 3.48
C ILE A 184 1.70 2.84 3.74
N ARG A 185 1.41 3.89 2.97
CA ARG A 185 2.20 5.14 2.95
C ARG A 185 1.46 6.38 3.40
N GLY A 186 0.14 6.33 3.36
CA GLY A 186 -0.65 7.47 3.81
C GLY A 186 -2.09 7.40 3.34
N LEU A 187 -2.86 8.37 3.80
CA LEU A 187 -4.26 8.57 3.51
C LEU A 187 -4.44 9.96 2.88
N LEU A 188 -5.01 10.00 1.68
CA LEU A 188 -5.42 11.24 1.01
C LEU A 188 -6.90 11.47 1.31
N ILE A 189 -7.25 12.55 1.98
CA ILE A 189 -8.63 12.91 2.30
C ILE A 189 -9.03 14.09 1.43
N PHE A 190 -10.22 14.01 0.84
CA PHE A 190 -10.80 15.05 -0.02
C PHE A 190 -12.04 15.64 0.68
N PRO A 191 -11.87 16.62 1.59
CA PRO A 191 -12.93 17.03 2.52
C PRO A 191 -14.19 17.52 1.81
N ASP A 192 -14.01 18.14 0.64
CA ASP A 192 -15.07 18.77 -0.16
C ASP A 192 -15.77 17.78 -1.12
N VAL A 193 -15.32 16.52 -1.16
CA VAL A 193 -15.88 15.47 -2.03
C VAL A 193 -16.70 14.49 -1.20
N GLN A 194 -18.02 14.50 -1.40
CA GLN A 194 -18.95 13.57 -0.77
C GLN A 194 -19.34 12.46 -1.75
N VAL A 195 -19.36 11.21 -1.28
CA VAL A 195 -19.58 10.03 -2.11
C VAL A 195 -20.63 9.09 -1.50
N PRO A 196 -21.88 9.53 -1.27
CA PRO A 196 -22.89 8.75 -0.57
C PRO A 196 -23.20 7.40 -1.25
N PHE A 197 -22.97 7.28 -2.55
CA PHE A 197 -23.25 6.06 -3.32
C PHE A 197 -22.01 5.23 -3.66
N LEU A 198 -20.81 5.60 -3.19
CA LEU A 198 -19.64 4.74 -3.33
C LEU A 198 -19.87 3.41 -2.60
N GLU A 199 -19.70 2.31 -3.31
CA GLU A 199 -19.88 0.95 -2.77
C GLU A 199 -18.57 0.41 -2.17
N GLN A 200 -18.68 -0.28 -1.04
CA GLN A 200 -17.54 -0.88 -0.37
C GLN A 200 -17.19 -2.21 -1.03
N VAL A 201 -15.94 -2.36 -1.46
CA VAL A 201 -15.39 -3.64 -1.91
C VAL A 201 -14.66 -4.30 -0.75
N ALA A 202 -15.07 -5.51 -0.36
CA ALA A 202 -14.40 -6.26 0.69
C ALA A 202 -12.97 -6.64 0.25
N PRO A 203 -11.98 -6.61 1.16
CA PRO A 203 -10.63 -7.08 0.85
C PRO A 203 -10.65 -8.58 0.60
N VAL A 204 -9.80 -9.05 -0.31
CA VAL A 204 -9.68 -10.48 -0.63
C VAL A 204 -9.04 -11.23 0.54
N ASP A 205 -9.79 -12.17 1.13
CA ASP A 205 -9.27 -13.15 2.09
C ASP A 205 -8.38 -14.16 1.37
N CYS A 206 -7.11 -13.78 1.22
CA CYS A 206 -6.08 -14.55 0.52
C CYS A 206 -5.32 -15.53 1.43
N VAL A 207 -5.58 -15.53 2.74
CA VAL A 207 -5.01 -16.44 3.74
C VAL A 207 -6.17 -17.12 4.48
N ALA A 208 -6.82 -18.02 3.75
CA ALA A 208 -8.14 -18.54 4.14
C ALA A 208 -8.11 -19.57 5.28
N SER A 209 -7.04 -20.36 5.43
CA SER A 209 -6.98 -21.40 6.47
C SER A 209 -6.50 -20.83 7.82
N GLU A 210 -7.04 -21.36 8.91
CA GLU A 210 -6.67 -20.94 10.26
C GLU A 210 -5.20 -21.22 10.56
N GLU A 211 -4.68 -22.36 10.09
CA GLU A 211 -3.27 -22.74 10.25
C GLU A 211 -2.35 -21.72 9.57
N LYS A 212 -2.70 -21.27 8.36
CA LYS A 212 -1.93 -20.23 7.67
C LYS A 212 -2.04 -18.87 8.34
N ARG A 213 -3.17 -18.55 8.98
CA ARG A 213 -3.32 -17.30 9.76
C ARG A 213 -2.45 -17.33 11.01
N ILE A 214 -2.37 -18.48 11.69
CA ILE A 214 -1.45 -18.69 12.81
C ILE A 214 -0.02 -18.52 12.32
N GLU A 215 0.38 -19.25 11.27
CA GLU A 215 1.72 -19.16 10.68
C GLU A 215 2.08 -17.72 10.28
N LEU A 216 1.15 -17.01 9.64
CA LEU A 216 1.32 -15.60 9.26
C LEU A 216 1.62 -14.72 10.47
N LEU A 217 0.77 -14.80 11.50
CA LEU A 217 0.88 -13.95 12.68
C LEU A 217 2.14 -14.29 13.49
N GLU A 218 2.53 -15.56 13.57
CA GLU A 218 3.79 -15.96 14.21
C GLU A 218 5.01 -15.46 13.45
N LYS A 219 5.06 -15.66 12.12
CA LYS A 219 6.15 -15.14 11.30
C LYS A 219 6.25 -13.63 11.37
N PHE A 220 5.13 -12.92 11.36
CA PHE A 220 5.14 -11.46 11.48
C PHE A 220 5.59 -10.97 12.86
N ASN A 221 5.13 -11.60 13.95
CA ASN A 221 5.44 -11.11 15.30
C ASN A 221 6.83 -11.56 15.79
N PHE A 222 7.28 -12.75 15.40
CA PHE A 222 8.50 -13.36 15.96
C PHE A 222 9.65 -13.47 14.95
N HIS A 223 9.36 -13.46 13.64
CA HIS A 223 10.36 -13.74 12.60
C HIS A 223 10.40 -12.71 11.46
N TRP A 224 9.82 -11.51 11.63
CA TRP A 224 9.66 -10.54 10.53
C TRP A 224 10.94 -10.17 9.78
N ARG A 225 12.11 -10.28 10.43
CA ARG A 225 13.43 -9.98 9.85
C ARG A 225 13.86 -10.96 8.76
N ASP A 226 13.31 -12.17 8.73
CA ASP A 226 13.60 -13.16 7.69
C ASP A 226 12.74 -12.98 6.43
N TRP A 227 11.79 -12.02 6.46
CA TRP A 227 10.87 -11.67 5.38
C TRP A 227 9.82 -12.73 5.04
N SER A 228 9.86 -13.92 5.64
CA SER A 228 9.06 -15.08 5.26
C SER A 228 7.55 -14.89 5.40
N TYR A 229 7.11 -14.03 6.34
CA TYR A 229 5.68 -13.70 6.48
C TYR A 229 5.11 -13.04 5.22
N ARG A 230 5.96 -12.38 4.42
CA ARG A 230 5.54 -11.67 3.20
C ARG A 230 5.19 -12.63 2.07
N ASP A 231 5.65 -13.88 2.16
CA ASP A 231 5.43 -14.96 1.20
C ASP A 231 4.41 -16.02 1.70
N ILE A 232 3.51 -15.64 2.62
CA ILE A 232 2.44 -16.54 3.09
C ILE A 232 1.50 -17.01 1.97
N ILE A 233 1.46 -16.24 0.87
CA ILE A 233 0.79 -16.56 -0.39
C ILE A 233 1.79 -16.53 -1.54
N GLU A 234 1.41 -17.07 -2.69
CA GLU A 234 2.13 -16.81 -3.93
C GLU A 234 2.01 -15.33 -4.31
N VAL A 235 3.14 -14.72 -4.65
CA VAL A 235 3.23 -13.27 -4.93
C VAL A 235 3.72 -13.02 -6.35
N LYS A 236 3.17 -11.99 -6.98
CA LYS A 236 3.56 -11.55 -8.32
C LYS A 236 4.99 -11.00 -8.36
N GLU A 237 5.40 -10.31 -7.31
CA GLU A 237 6.64 -9.55 -7.25
C GLU A 237 7.08 -9.42 -5.80
N ARG A 238 8.40 -9.48 -5.58
CA ARG A 238 9.05 -9.29 -4.28
C ARG A 238 9.94 -8.06 -4.33
N TYR A 239 10.37 -7.60 -3.17
CA TYR A 239 11.47 -6.64 -3.12
C TYR A 239 12.73 -7.29 -3.69
N SER A 240 13.51 -6.53 -4.47
CA SER A 240 14.83 -6.99 -4.94
C SER A 240 15.78 -7.21 -3.76
N GLU A 241 16.88 -7.94 -3.96
CA GLU A 241 17.87 -8.14 -2.90
C GLU A 241 18.49 -6.81 -2.43
N GLU A 242 18.66 -5.85 -3.33
CA GLU A 242 19.10 -4.49 -2.98
C GLU A 242 18.06 -3.78 -2.11
N GLN A 243 16.78 -3.84 -2.47
CA GLN A 243 15.69 -3.24 -1.69
C GLN A 243 15.56 -3.91 -0.31
N LYS A 244 15.73 -5.24 -0.23
CA LYS A 244 15.78 -5.99 1.05
C LYS A 244 16.97 -5.57 1.89
N ALA A 245 18.16 -5.42 1.30
CA ALA A 245 19.36 -4.94 1.99
C ALA A 245 19.14 -3.52 2.54
N TYR A 246 18.56 -2.63 1.74
CA TYR A 246 18.24 -1.27 2.16
C TYR A 246 17.25 -1.22 3.33
N PHE A 247 16.13 -1.93 3.25
CA PHE A 247 15.12 -1.93 4.32
C PHE A 247 15.52 -2.74 5.55
N GLY A 248 16.36 -3.76 5.38
CA GLY A 248 16.93 -4.56 6.46
C GLY A 248 17.99 -3.80 7.27
N ALA A 249 18.63 -2.80 6.67
CA ALA A 249 19.58 -1.94 7.36
C ALA A 249 18.88 -1.05 8.41
N PRO A 250 19.52 -0.82 9.58
CA PRO A 250 19.05 0.15 10.56
C PRO A 250 18.87 1.54 9.92
N PRO A 251 17.87 2.34 10.33
CA PRO A 251 17.63 3.67 9.75
C PRO A 251 18.87 4.58 9.76
N ALA A 252 19.71 4.50 10.81
CA ALA A 252 20.95 5.27 10.92
C ALA A 252 22.03 4.88 9.90
N GLU A 253 21.93 3.69 9.28
CA GLU A 253 22.88 3.19 8.28
C GLU A 253 22.37 3.39 6.85
N ARG A 254 21.07 3.66 6.66
CA ARG A 254 20.49 3.86 5.33
C ARG A 254 21.15 4.97 4.54
N PHE A 255 21.48 6.09 5.19
CA PHE A 255 22.22 7.17 4.54
C PHE A 255 23.62 6.74 4.10
N LYS A 256 24.30 5.89 4.88
CA LYS A 256 25.63 5.36 4.51
C LYS A 256 25.54 4.47 3.28
N LEU A 257 24.50 3.65 3.16
CA LEU A 257 24.26 2.84 1.97
C LEU A 257 24.08 3.69 0.70
N LEU A 258 23.42 4.85 0.83
CA LEU A 258 23.25 5.82 -0.27
C LEU A 258 24.54 6.60 -0.56
N GLU A 259 25.33 6.92 0.47
CA GLU A 259 26.66 7.56 0.35
C GLU A 259 27.68 6.65 -0.34
N LEU A 260 27.65 5.34 -0.05
CA LEU A 260 28.48 4.33 -0.73
C LEU A 260 28.13 4.18 -2.22
N GLN A 261 26.90 4.53 -2.60
CA GLN A 261 26.47 4.65 -4.00
C GLN A 261 26.76 6.05 -4.60
N GLY A 262 27.39 6.95 -3.85
CA GLY A 262 27.82 8.27 -4.33
C GLY A 262 26.75 9.36 -4.34
N VAL A 263 25.60 9.15 -3.69
CA VAL A 263 24.41 9.98 -3.91
C VAL A 263 24.24 11.15 -2.93
N VAL A 264 24.99 11.19 -1.83
CA VAL A 264 24.93 12.31 -0.87
C VAL A 264 26.20 13.14 -1.00
N GLN A 265 26.11 14.34 -1.59
CA GLN A 265 27.21 15.31 -1.49
C GLN A 265 27.33 15.82 -0.04
N ARG A 266 28.57 15.85 0.46
CA ARG A 266 28.91 16.51 1.73
C ARG A 266 28.53 17.98 1.58
N SER A 267 27.53 18.45 2.32
CA SER A 267 27.28 19.88 2.48
C SER A 267 28.57 20.51 2.99
N ALA A 268 29.22 21.31 2.15
CA ALA A 268 30.36 22.13 2.56
C ALA A 268 29.87 23.07 3.66
N SER A 269 30.47 22.94 4.83
CA SER A 269 30.33 23.88 5.94
C SER A 269 30.84 25.24 5.48
N CYS A 270 30.01 26.27 5.57
CA CYS A 270 30.49 27.64 5.76
C CYS A 270 30.64 27.91 7.25
#